data_AF-A0A7R9ZEE1-F1
#
_entry.id   AF-A0A7R9ZEE1-F1
#
_cell.length_a   1.000
_cell.length_b   1.000
_cell.length_c   1.000
_cell.angle_alpha   90.00
_cell.angle_beta   90.00
_cell.angle_gamma   90.00
#
_symmetry.space_group_name_H-M   'P 1'
#
loop_
_entity.id
_entity.type
_entity.pdbx_description
1 polymer ?
#
loop_
_entity_poly.entity_id
_entity_poly.type
_entity_poly.pdbx_seq_one_letter_code
_entity_poly.pdbx_strand_id
1 'polypeptide(L)'
;MKVGEDQGRGKIRDAVIAVPPFASQAQRRGILDAAKVAGLNVLALKSDLSCAALQWGIDKEFAEDGTPTWVVLVDVGSTSSSAALVRYSSWAGKEGGKKKYHGQFEIVDVKWDETVGGDT
;
A
#
# COMPACT_ATOMS: atom_id res chain seq x y z
N MET A 1 -17.95 0.86 -9.06
CA MET A 1 -17.55 1.29 -10.41
C MET A 1 -18.00 2.71 -10.70
N LYS A 2 -19.30 3.02 -10.59
CA LYS A 2 -19.89 4.34 -10.88
C LYS A 2 -19.13 5.55 -10.31
N VAL A 3 -18.79 5.56 -9.03
CA VAL A 3 -18.03 6.68 -8.42
C VAL A 3 -16.69 6.94 -9.12
N GLY A 4 -15.92 5.88 -9.42
CA GLY A 4 -14.63 6.02 -10.09
C GLY A 4 -14.77 6.40 -11.57
N GLU A 5 -15.77 5.88 -12.26
CA GLU A 5 -16.03 6.21 -13.68
C GLU A 5 -16.54 7.65 -13.84
N ASP A 6 -17.40 8.11 -12.92
CA ASP A 6 -17.92 9.48 -12.89
C ASP A 6 -16.79 10.51 -12.67
N GLN A 7 -15.81 10.18 -11.82
CA GLN A 7 -14.64 11.04 -11.57
C GLN A 7 -13.56 10.93 -12.66
N GLY A 8 -13.29 9.72 -13.16
CA GLY A 8 -12.22 9.41 -14.10
C GLY A 8 -12.55 9.65 -15.58
N ARG A 9 -13.82 9.99 -15.90
CA ARG A 9 -14.31 10.22 -17.27
C ARG A 9 -13.98 9.09 -18.25
N GLY A 10 -14.13 7.84 -17.81
CA GLY A 10 -13.82 6.66 -18.62
C GLY A 10 -14.18 5.36 -17.92
N LYS A 11 -14.28 4.26 -18.68
CA LYS A 11 -14.54 2.93 -18.13
C LYS A 11 -13.34 2.46 -17.32
N ILE A 12 -13.56 2.06 -16.08
CA ILE A 12 -12.52 1.46 -15.22
C ILE A 12 -12.54 -0.06 -15.42
N ARG A 13 -11.38 -0.63 -15.75
CA ARG A 13 -11.22 -2.07 -16.00
C ARG A 13 -10.24 -2.73 -15.03
N ASP A 14 -9.17 -2.01 -14.67
CA ASP A 14 -8.08 -2.56 -13.89
C ASP A 14 -8.04 -1.92 -12.49
N ALA A 15 -7.69 -2.72 -11.48
CA ALA A 15 -7.56 -2.25 -10.11
C ALA A 15 -6.43 -2.96 -9.35
N VAL A 16 -5.83 -2.24 -8.41
CA VAL A 16 -5.07 -2.81 -7.30
C VAL A 16 -5.95 -2.71 -6.06
N ILE A 17 -6.06 -3.80 -5.30
CA ILE A 17 -6.91 -3.84 -4.11
C ILE A 17 -6.01 -3.98 -2.88
N ALA A 18 -6.16 -3.03 -1.94
CA ALA A 18 -5.54 -3.10 -0.64
C ALA A 18 -6.28 -4.12 0.23
N VAL A 19 -5.53 -4.96 0.95
CA VAL A 19 -6.05 -5.98 1.86
C VAL A 19 -5.25 -6.01 3.15
N PRO A 20 -5.84 -6.42 4.28
CA PRO A 20 -5.10 -6.58 5.52
C PRO A 20 -3.91 -7.53 5.35
N PRO A 21 -2.78 -7.29 6.04
CA PRO A 21 -1.57 -8.10 5.89
C PRO A 21 -1.83 -9.56 6.30
N PHE A 22 -2.72 -9.76 7.28
CA PHE A 22 -3.11 -11.05 7.84
C PHE A 22 -4.20 -11.79 7.06
N ALA A 23 -4.77 -11.19 6.00
CA ALA A 23 -5.80 -11.83 5.20
C ALA A 23 -5.32 -13.19 4.65
N SER A 24 -6.07 -14.24 4.98
CA SER A 24 -5.80 -15.62 4.54
C SER A 24 -5.90 -15.78 3.02
N GLN A 25 -5.36 -16.87 2.50
CA GLN A 25 -5.49 -17.20 1.07
C GLN A 25 -6.94 -17.38 0.64
N ALA A 26 -7.80 -17.94 1.51
CA ALA A 26 -9.23 -18.08 1.23
C ALA A 26 -9.93 -16.72 1.10
N GLN A 27 -9.66 -15.79 2.02
CA GLN A 27 -10.19 -14.42 1.95
C GLN A 27 -9.69 -13.68 0.71
N ARG A 28 -8.38 -13.77 0.41
CA ARG A 28 -7.78 -13.18 -0.80
C ARG A 28 -8.43 -13.74 -2.07
N ARG A 29 -8.68 -15.04 -2.13
CA ARG A 29 -9.40 -15.67 -3.26
C ARG A 29 -10.83 -15.16 -3.36
N GLY A 30 -11.54 -15.05 -2.23
CA GLY A 30 -12.89 -14.49 -2.19
C GLY A 30 -12.96 -13.07 -2.75
N ILE A 31 -11.97 -12.23 -2.45
CA ILE A 31 -11.86 -10.86 -3.01
C ILE A 31 -11.67 -10.91 -4.53
N LEU A 32 -10.81 -11.79 -5.05
CA LEU A 32 -10.60 -11.94 -6.49
C LEU A 32 -11.87 -12.42 -7.21
N ASP A 33 -12.58 -13.38 -6.63
CA ASP A 33 -13.83 -13.88 -7.20
C ASP A 33 -14.92 -12.79 -7.18
N ALA A 34 -15.03 -12.02 -6.10
CA ALA A 34 -15.92 -10.85 -6.02
C ALA A 34 -15.54 -9.78 -7.07
N ALA A 35 -14.26 -9.49 -7.25
CA ALA A 35 -13.78 -8.54 -8.26
C ALA A 35 -14.12 -9.00 -9.68
N LYS A 36 -14.01 -10.31 -9.96
CA LYS A 36 -14.40 -10.89 -11.25
C LYS A 36 -15.91 -10.72 -11.52
N VAL A 37 -16.75 -10.95 -10.52
CA VAL A 37 -18.20 -10.70 -10.62
C VAL A 37 -18.48 -9.22 -10.86
N ALA A 38 -17.70 -8.33 -10.25
CA ALA A 38 -17.78 -6.88 -10.46
C ALA A 38 -17.18 -6.40 -11.80
N GLY A 39 -16.63 -7.28 -12.63
CA GLY A 39 -16.03 -6.94 -13.92
C GLY A 39 -14.68 -6.22 -13.83
N LEU A 40 -13.97 -6.38 -12.71
CA LEU A 40 -12.64 -5.79 -12.49
C LEU A 40 -11.53 -6.81 -12.73
N ASN A 41 -10.50 -6.40 -13.47
CA ASN A 41 -9.24 -7.10 -13.58
C ASN A 41 -8.32 -6.66 -12.43
N VAL A 42 -8.01 -7.58 -11.52
CA VAL A 42 -7.17 -7.28 -10.36
C VAL A 42 -5.70 -7.48 -10.73
N LEU A 43 -4.96 -6.37 -10.82
CA LEU A 43 -3.52 -6.38 -11.14
C LEU A 43 -2.68 -6.92 -9.98
N ALA A 44 -3.06 -6.56 -8.75
CA ALA A 44 -2.42 -7.05 -7.54
C ALA A 44 -3.35 -6.91 -6.33
N LEU A 45 -3.21 -7.85 -5.39
CA LEU A 45 -3.61 -7.64 -4.00
C LEU A 45 -2.38 -7.19 -3.22
N LYS A 46 -2.45 -6.03 -2.56
CA LYS A 46 -1.34 -5.47 -1.78
C LYS A 46 -1.76 -5.20 -0.35
N SER A 47 -0.80 -5.23 0.57
CA SER A 47 -1.09 -4.83 1.95
C SER A 47 -1.47 -3.35 1.97
N ASP A 48 -2.55 -3.05 2.67
CA ASP A 48 -2.94 -1.69 3.09
C ASP A 48 -1.77 -0.88 3.67
N LEU A 49 -1.00 -1.42 4.62
CA LEU A 49 0.16 -0.76 5.23
C LEU A 49 1.24 -0.46 4.19
N SER A 50 1.42 -1.32 3.19
CA SER A 50 2.35 -1.05 2.08
C SER A 50 1.83 0.06 1.15
N CYS A 51 0.52 0.10 0.91
CA CYS A 51 -0.11 1.19 0.16
C CYS A 51 -0.01 2.51 0.92
N ALA A 52 -0.23 2.50 2.24
CA ALA A 52 -0.06 3.66 3.11
C ALA A 52 1.40 4.13 3.14
N ALA A 53 2.37 3.21 3.18
CA ALA A 53 3.79 3.53 3.10
C ALA A 53 4.16 4.20 1.78
N LEU A 54 3.69 3.65 0.65
CA LEU A 54 3.89 4.26 -0.66
C LEU A 54 3.31 5.69 -0.70
N GLN A 55 2.07 5.86 -0.23
CA GLN A 55 1.40 7.16 -0.24
C GLN A 55 2.08 8.19 0.67
N TRP A 56 2.57 7.76 1.83
CA TRP A 56 3.30 8.66 2.74
C TRP A 56 4.65 9.09 2.15
N GLY A 57 5.33 8.18 1.44
CA GLY A 57 6.66 8.40 0.90
C GLY A 57 6.72 9.10 -0.47
N ILE A 58 5.63 9.15 -1.23
CA ILE A 58 5.65 9.62 -2.65
C ILE A 58 6.13 11.07 -2.81
N ASP A 59 5.72 11.96 -1.90
CA ASP A 59 6.05 13.39 -1.94
C ASP A 59 7.20 13.76 -0.99
N LYS A 60 7.94 12.77 -0.47
CA LYS A 60 9.01 13.00 0.51
C LYS A 60 10.39 12.84 -0.08
N GLU A 61 11.27 13.74 0.32
CA GLU A 61 12.70 13.63 0.07
C GLU A 61 13.37 12.86 1.21
N PHE A 62 14.25 11.94 0.86
CA PHE A 62 15.03 11.14 1.81
C PHE A 62 16.51 11.47 1.66
N ALA A 63 17.28 11.28 2.73
CA ALA A 63 18.68 11.68 2.76
C ALA A 63 19.49 11.04 1.62
N GLU A 64 20.27 11.86 0.92
CA GLU A 64 21.10 11.46 -0.24
C GLU A 64 22.29 10.56 0.15
N ASP A 65 22.70 10.61 1.42
CA ASP A 65 23.76 9.78 1.99
C ASP A 65 23.29 8.35 2.34
N GLY A 66 22.02 8.04 2.07
CA GLY A 66 21.41 6.75 2.36
C GLY A 66 20.98 6.59 3.83
N THR A 67 21.08 7.64 4.65
CA THR A 67 20.61 7.59 6.04
C THR A 67 19.11 7.29 6.07
N PRO A 68 18.69 6.19 6.74
CA PRO A 68 17.31 5.75 6.70
C PRO A 68 16.41 6.66 7.55
N THR A 69 15.20 6.90 7.05
CA THR A 69 14.10 7.47 7.84
C THR A 69 13.20 6.34 8.32
N TRP A 70 13.03 6.23 9.63
CA TRP A 70 12.20 5.22 10.26
C TRP A 70 10.82 5.79 10.57
N VAL A 71 9.79 5.06 10.17
CA VAL A 71 8.40 5.45 10.40
C VAL A 71 7.63 4.24 10.89
N VAL A 72 6.80 4.43 11.90
CA VAL A 72 5.78 3.44 12.26
C VAL A 72 4.46 3.94 11.69
N LEU A 73 3.87 3.14 10.81
CA LEU A 73 2.50 3.35 10.35
C LEU A 73 1.58 2.54 11.23
N VAL A 74 0.52 3.17 11.71
CA VAL A 74 -0.52 2.51 12.51
C VAL A 74 -1.84 2.69 11.77
N ASP A 75 -2.48 1.57 11.44
CA ASP A 75 -3.79 1.52 10.84
C ASP A 75 -4.79 0.95 11.86
N VAL A 76 -5.78 1.76 12.23
CA VAL A 76 -6.84 1.38 13.17
C VAL A 76 -8.15 1.43 12.40
N GLY A 77 -8.66 0.25 12.07
CA GLY A 77 -9.92 0.08 11.36
C GLY A 77 -11.11 -0.10 12.30
N SER A 78 -12.26 -0.47 11.72
CA SER A 78 -13.47 -0.76 12.50
C SER A 78 -13.35 -2.08 13.28
N THR A 79 -12.71 -3.10 12.72
CA THR A 79 -12.64 -4.44 13.34
C THR A 79 -11.26 -4.83 13.83
N SER A 80 -10.21 -4.21 13.29
CA SER A 80 -8.83 -4.64 13.51
C SER A 80 -7.86 -3.47 13.50
N SER A 81 -6.73 -3.66 14.16
CA SER A 81 -5.63 -2.70 14.23
C SER A 81 -4.35 -3.35 13.77
N SER A 82 -3.51 -2.61 13.04
CA SER A 82 -2.22 -3.10 12.58
C SER A 82 -1.16 -2.00 12.58
N ALA A 83 0.10 -2.40 12.66
CA ALA A 83 1.23 -1.50 12.61
C ALA A 83 2.37 -2.07 11.76
N ALA A 84 3.04 -1.21 11.00
CA ALA A 84 4.22 -1.54 10.24
C ALA A 84 5.40 -0.63 10.62
N LEU A 85 6.57 -1.23 10.86
CA LEU A 85 7.84 -0.52 10.87
C LEU A 85 8.33 -0.39 9.42
N VAL A 86 8.52 0.84 8.98
CA VAL A 86 8.92 1.15 7.60
C VAL A 86 10.27 1.86 7.60
N ARG A 87 11.17 1.36 6.76
CA ARG A 87 12.46 1.98 6.47
C ARG A 87 12.40 2.68 5.12
N TYR A 88 12.46 4.00 5.13
CA TYR A 88 12.63 4.79 3.91
C TYR A 88 14.10 5.14 3.68
N SER A 89 14.52 5.17 2.43
CA SER A 89 15.87 5.58 2.04
C SER A 89 15.85 6.11 0.61
N SER A 90 16.94 6.78 0.21
CA SER A 90 17.17 7.09 -1.20
C SER A 90 18.31 6.23 -1.74
N TRP A 91 18.28 5.94 -3.04
CA TRP A 91 19.43 5.38 -3.75
C TRP A 91 19.78 6.25 -4.96
N ALA A 92 21.08 6.33 -5.26
CA ALA A 92 21.58 7.15 -6.36
C ALA A 92 21.52 6.38 -7.69
N GLY A 93 20.71 6.85 -8.62
CA GLY A 93 20.65 6.41 -10.01
C GLY A 93 21.36 7.37 -10.96
N LYS A 94 21.68 6.87 -12.16
CA LYS A 94 22.11 7.71 -13.29
C LYS A 94 20.97 7.78 -14.30
N GLU A 95 20.45 8.98 -14.52
CA GLU A 95 19.45 9.24 -15.56
C GLU A 95 19.96 10.36 -16.46
N GLY A 96 20.16 10.08 -17.75
CA GLY A 96 20.71 11.05 -18.70
C GLY A 96 22.10 11.60 -18.33
N GLY A 97 22.92 10.81 -17.63
CA GLY A 97 24.28 11.21 -17.21
C GLY A 97 24.34 12.08 -15.94
N LYS A 98 23.20 12.49 -15.38
CA LYS A 98 23.13 13.20 -14.09
C LYS A 98 22.82 12.22 -12.95
N LYS A 99 23.39 12.47 -11.77
CA LYS A 99 22.98 11.79 -10.54
C LYS A 99 21.56 12.23 -10.19
N LYS A 100 20.67 11.28 -9.97
CA LYS A 100 19.35 11.50 -9.39
C LYS A 100 19.14 10.53 -8.24
N TYR A 101 18.43 10.99 -7.23
CA TYR A 101 18.06 10.18 -6.07
C TYR A 101 16.64 9.66 -6.24
N HIS A 102 16.46 8.36 -6.02
CA HIS A 102 15.17 7.70 -6.08
C HIS A 102 14.79 7.27 -4.67
N GLY A 103 13.63 7.73 -4.19
CA GLY A 103 13.05 7.27 -2.94
C GLY A 103 12.64 5.81 -3.04
N GLN A 104 12.88 5.05 -1.97
CA GLN A 104 12.41 3.68 -1.81
C GLN A 104 11.99 3.45 -0.37
N PHE A 105 11.17 2.43 -0.14
CA PHE A 105 10.78 2.01 1.19
C PHE A 105 10.78 0.49 1.32
N GLU A 106 10.97 0.03 2.55
CA GLU A 106 10.89 -1.38 2.93
C GLU A 106 10.02 -1.51 4.17
N ILE A 107 9.07 -2.46 4.13
CA ILE A 107 8.33 -2.88 5.32
C ILE A 107 9.22 -3.87 6.07
N VAL A 108 9.71 -3.47 7.24
CA VAL A 108 10.68 -4.24 8.04
C VAL A 108 9.99 -5.22 8.98
N ASP A 109 8.91 -4.78 9.62
CA ASP A 109 8.09 -5.64 10.46
C ASP A 109 6.62 -5.21 10.40
N VAL A 110 5.73 -6.18 10.59
CA VAL A 110 4.28 -5.96 10.65
C VAL A 110 3.72 -6.73 11.84
N LYS A 111 2.85 -6.08 12.61
CA LYS A 111 2.08 -6.66 13.70
C LYS A 111 0.62 -6.25 13.57
N TRP A 112 -0.28 -7.09 14.06
CA TRP A 112 -1.71 -6.84 13.98
C TRP A 112 -2.46 -7.48 15.14
N ASP A 113 -3.66 -6.96 15.39
CA ASP A 113 -4.68 -7.52 16.25
C ASP A 113 -6.02 -7.46 15.51
N GLU A 114 -6.59 -8.64 15.23
CA GLU A 114 -7.87 -8.78 14.52
C GLU A 114 -9.09 -8.52 15.41
N THR A 115 -8.87 -8.30 16.72
CA THR A 115 -9.92 -8.18 17.75
C THR A 115 -10.05 -6.78 18.32
N VAL A 116 -9.26 -5.82 17.83
CA VAL A 116 -9.26 -4.44 18.32
C VAL A 116 -9.58 -3.49 17.18
N GLY A 117 -10.73 -2.83 17.23
CA GLY A 117 -11.12 -1.81 16.26
C GLY A 117 -12.14 -0.81 16.82
N GLY A 118 -12.70 0.03 15.96
CA GLY A 118 -13.74 1.00 16.36
C GLY A 118 -15.09 0.39 16.77
N ASP A 119 -15.41 -0.82 16.30
CA ASP A 119 -16.70 -1.49 16.53
C ASP A 119 -16.65 -2.53 17.68
N THR A 120 -15.55 -2.58 18.43
CA THR A 120 -15.34 -3.49 19.57
C THR A 120 -15.62 -2.84 20.91
#